data_AF-A0A7Y6D7N2-F1
#
_entry.id   AF-A0A7Y6D7N2-F1
#
_cell.length_a   1.000
_cell.length_b   1.000
_cell.length_c   1.000
_cell.angle_alpha   90.00
_cell.angle_beta   90.00
_cell.angle_gamma   90.00
#
_symmetry.space_group_name_H-M   'P 1'
#
loop_
_entity.id
_entity.type
_entity.pdbx_description
1 polymer ?
#
loop_
_entity_poly.entity_id
_entity_poly.type
_entity_poly.pdbx_seq_one_letter_code
_entity_poly.pdbx_strand_id
1 'polypeptide(L)'
;MGNLKGFEKEFARIGFFIPPFVNFGTLSEIVQALSQTHIESALQKIYTPGHLASMVVSRYPQTPIVKQYKIIISESIEAHFLGLNHVAVAGLVPVIEGTARQLHELFGLGNARKLELKPMLTALLGYAKNETNRLKLGAYEEVESMLDSFDHYLKRYLYAGSDKYSLADKTNRHGITHGAYTDIDYGTPLNFYKVIGAVDVLCLVAKFQPFSPRDTPESLALAMYYLGLAEWKERDLRENALFLAKEN
;
A
#
# COMPACT_ATOMS: atom_id res chain seq x y z
N MET A 1 -12.22 -10.95 -20.77
CA MET A 1 -11.63 -10.20 -19.63
C MET A 1 -10.77 -9.14 -20.27
N GLY A 2 -11.03 -7.87 -19.91
CA GLY A 2 -10.45 -6.71 -20.58
C GLY A 2 -9.90 -5.72 -19.56
N ASN A 3 -9.36 -4.60 -20.06
CA ASN A 3 -8.74 -3.56 -19.23
C ASN A 3 -9.65 -3.08 -18.06
N LEU A 4 -9.01 -2.68 -16.96
CA LEU A 4 -9.69 -2.25 -15.73
C LEU A 4 -9.90 -0.73 -15.69
N LYS A 5 -10.00 -0.05 -16.84
CA LYS A 5 -10.07 1.43 -16.91
C LYS A 5 -11.20 2.05 -16.09
N GLY A 6 -12.32 1.34 -15.96
CA GLY A 6 -13.43 1.76 -15.08
C GLY A 6 -13.01 1.84 -13.61
N PHE A 7 -12.23 0.86 -13.14
CA PHE A 7 -11.70 0.81 -11.78
C PHE A 7 -10.66 1.92 -11.55
N GLU A 8 -9.79 2.19 -12.54
CA GLU A 8 -8.77 3.24 -12.45
C GLU A 8 -9.39 4.58 -12.05
N LYS A 9 -10.50 4.94 -12.70
CA LYS A 9 -11.21 6.20 -12.43
C LYS A 9 -11.77 6.26 -11.02
N GLU A 10 -12.43 5.19 -10.56
CA GLU A 10 -13.07 5.18 -9.24
C GLU A 10 -12.04 5.16 -8.10
N PHE A 11 -10.93 4.41 -8.24
CA PHE A 11 -9.85 4.45 -7.26
C PHE A 11 -9.10 5.79 -7.27
N ALA A 12 -8.89 6.41 -8.42
CA ALA A 12 -8.25 7.72 -8.50
C ALA A 12 -9.03 8.80 -7.73
N ARG A 13 -10.37 8.75 -7.69
CA ARG A 13 -11.20 9.72 -6.94
C ARG A 13 -10.87 9.80 -5.47
N ILE A 14 -10.43 8.69 -4.88
CA ILE A 14 -10.07 8.61 -3.46
C ILE A 14 -8.55 8.71 -3.25
N GLY A 15 -7.78 9.02 -4.30
CA GLY A 15 -6.33 9.01 -4.27
C GLY A 15 -5.75 7.64 -3.97
N PHE A 16 -6.31 6.61 -4.61
CA PHE A 16 -5.83 5.24 -4.57
C PHE A 16 -5.62 4.72 -5.99
N PHE A 17 -5.18 3.48 -6.12
CA PHE A 17 -4.90 2.80 -7.39
C PHE A 17 -5.48 1.38 -7.32
N ILE A 18 -5.44 0.63 -8.43
CA ILE A 18 -5.90 -0.75 -8.44
C ILE A 18 -4.87 -1.60 -7.70
N PRO A 19 -5.21 -2.16 -6.53
CA PRO A 19 -4.25 -2.92 -5.73
C PRO A 19 -3.95 -4.27 -6.40
N PRO A 20 -2.67 -4.72 -6.35
CA PRO A 20 -2.30 -6.03 -6.86
C PRO A 20 -2.77 -7.13 -5.90
N PHE A 21 -2.75 -8.38 -6.35
CA PHE A 21 -3.06 -9.56 -5.51
C PHE A 21 -4.51 -9.61 -5.00
N VAL A 22 -5.42 -8.88 -5.65
CA VAL A 22 -6.85 -8.85 -5.36
C VAL A 22 -7.61 -9.43 -6.55
N ASN A 23 -8.58 -10.31 -6.28
CA ASN A 23 -9.42 -10.86 -7.34
C ASN A 23 -10.46 -9.84 -7.83
N PHE A 24 -10.94 -10.02 -9.06
CA PHE A 24 -11.90 -9.12 -9.70
C PHE A 24 -13.22 -8.96 -8.91
N GLY A 25 -13.70 -10.01 -8.26
CA GLY A 25 -14.91 -9.97 -7.44
C GLY A 25 -14.77 -8.99 -6.28
N THR A 26 -13.68 -9.11 -5.52
CA THR A 26 -13.35 -8.18 -4.43
C THR A 26 -13.15 -6.75 -4.92
N LEU A 27 -12.48 -6.53 -6.06
CA LEU A 27 -12.37 -5.20 -6.66
C LEU A 27 -13.74 -4.59 -6.98
N SER A 28 -14.65 -5.39 -7.53
CA SER A 28 -16.00 -4.95 -7.91
C SER A 28 -16.83 -4.56 -6.68
N GLU A 29 -16.77 -5.35 -5.62
CA GLU A 29 -17.42 -5.04 -4.34
C GLU A 29 -16.90 -3.73 -3.73
N ILE A 30 -15.60 -3.50 -3.83
CA ILE A 30 -14.97 -2.29 -3.29
C ILE A 30 -15.43 -1.06 -4.06
N VAL A 31 -15.39 -1.10 -5.40
CA VAL A 31 -15.88 0.03 -6.22
C VAL A 31 -17.34 0.35 -5.90
N GLN A 32 -18.18 -0.66 -5.68
CA GLN A 32 -19.55 -0.43 -5.23
C GLN A 32 -19.59 0.26 -3.85
N ALA A 33 -18.77 -0.19 -2.89
CA ALA A 33 -18.70 0.42 -1.55
C ALA A 33 -18.12 1.84 -1.54
N LEU A 34 -17.21 2.18 -2.47
CA LEU A 34 -16.66 3.54 -2.61
C LEU A 34 -17.74 4.58 -2.92
N SER A 35 -18.82 4.18 -3.58
CA SER A 35 -19.97 5.05 -3.84
C SER A 35 -20.76 5.43 -2.57
N GLN A 36 -20.58 4.68 -1.48
CA GLN A 36 -21.33 4.79 -0.24
C GLN A 36 -20.50 5.41 0.91
N THR A 37 -19.38 6.08 0.64
CA THR A 37 -18.49 6.74 1.64
C THR A 37 -17.81 5.84 2.67
N HIS A 38 -17.86 4.52 2.52
CA HIS A 38 -17.23 3.54 3.43
C HIS A 38 -15.86 3.06 2.91
N ILE A 39 -14.96 4.00 2.61
CA ILE A 39 -13.70 3.71 1.89
C ILE A 39 -12.78 2.83 2.74
N GLU A 40 -12.60 3.17 4.02
CA GLU A 40 -11.68 2.45 4.89
C GLU A 40 -12.11 1.00 5.11
N SER A 41 -13.40 0.77 5.43
CA SER A 41 -13.92 -0.58 5.63
C SER A 41 -13.91 -1.39 4.33
N ALA A 42 -14.08 -0.75 3.17
CA ALA A 42 -13.91 -1.42 1.89
C ALA A 42 -12.47 -1.88 1.65
N LEU A 43 -11.47 -1.02 1.92
CA LEU A 43 -10.06 -1.36 1.75
C LEU A 43 -9.56 -2.35 2.81
N GLN A 44 -10.12 -2.33 4.02
CA GLN A 44 -9.82 -3.31 5.07
C GLN A 44 -10.11 -4.76 4.63
N LYS A 45 -11.07 -4.96 3.71
CA LYS A 45 -11.34 -6.29 3.12
C LYS A 45 -10.21 -6.81 2.24
N ILE A 46 -9.35 -5.93 1.72
CA ILE A 46 -8.13 -6.30 1.01
C ILE A 46 -7.03 -6.57 2.03
N TYR A 47 -6.77 -5.58 2.87
CA TYR A 47 -5.65 -5.56 3.81
C TYR A 47 -6.01 -6.21 5.14
N THR A 48 -6.53 -7.44 5.05
CA THR A 48 -6.86 -8.25 6.23
C THR A 48 -5.60 -8.70 6.97
N PRO A 49 -5.70 -9.05 8.27
CA PRO A 49 -4.61 -9.70 9.00
C PRO A 49 -4.02 -10.90 8.26
N GLY A 50 -4.89 -11.74 7.67
CA GLY A 50 -4.47 -12.91 6.88
C GLY A 50 -3.67 -12.52 5.64
N HIS A 51 -4.17 -11.57 4.85
CA HIS A 51 -3.48 -11.11 3.66
C HIS A 51 -2.10 -10.52 3.98
N LEU A 52 -2.04 -9.59 4.94
CA LEU A 52 -0.79 -8.94 5.32
C LEU A 52 0.21 -9.92 5.93
N ALA A 53 -0.25 -10.87 6.75
CA ALA A 53 0.62 -11.91 7.29
C ALA A 53 1.20 -12.82 6.20
N SER A 54 0.40 -13.22 5.21
CA SER A 54 0.88 -14.01 4.08
C SER A 54 1.86 -13.22 3.19
N MET A 55 1.69 -11.90 3.09
CA MET A 55 2.69 -11.03 2.44
C MET A 55 4.00 -10.99 3.22
N VAL A 56 3.96 -10.81 4.55
CA VAL A 56 5.13 -10.74 5.44
C VAL A 56 5.90 -12.06 5.49
N VAL A 57 5.21 -13.19 5.55
CA VAL A 57 5.87 -14.49 5.67
C VAL A 57 6.37 -14.98 4.31
N SER A 58 5.57 -14.85 3.26
CA SER A 58 5.84 -15.53 1.98
C SER A 58 6.32 -14.61 0.87
N ARG A 59 5.82 -13.38 0.76
CA ARG A 59 6.12 -12.51 -0.40
C ARG A 59 7.30 -11.57 -0.16
N TYR A 60 7.24 -10.71 0.85
CA TYR A 60 8.27 -9.68 1.08
C TYR A 60 9.67 -10.28 1.27
N PRO A 61 9.88 -11.37 2.05
CA PRO A 61 11.21 -11.94 2.27
C PRO A 61 11.84 -12.56 1.01
N GLN A 62 11.01 -12.93 0.05
CA GLN A 62 11.44 -13.57 -1.20
C GLN A 62 11.54 -12.59 -2.37
N THR A 63 11.18 -11.33 -2.18
CA THR A 63 11.10 -10.33 -3.24
C THR A 63 12.41 -9.55 -3.33
N PRO A 64 13.06 -9.49 -4.52
CA PRO A 64 14.27 -8.70 -4.72
C PRO A 64 14.07 -7.28 -4.22
N ILE A 65 15.09 -6.73 -3.56
CA ILE A 65 15.09 -5.41 -2.93
C ILE A 65 14.15 -5.29 -1.72
N VAL A 66 12.87 -5.62 -1.87
CA VAL A 66 11.85 -5.52 -0.79
C VAL A 66 12.25 -6.30 0.45
N LYS A 67 12.89 -7.47 0.29
CA LYS A 67 13.39 -8.28 1.41
C LYS A 67 14.35 -7.54 2.35
N GLN A 68 15.01 -6.48 1.87
CA GLN A 68 15.90 -5.65 2.69
C GLN A 68 15.11 -4.77 3.69
N TYR A 69 13.85 -4.49 3.40
CA TYR A 69 12.95 -3.67 4.21
C TYR A 69 11.97 -4.50 5.05
N LYS A 70 12.11 -5.84 5.07
CA LYS A 70 11.14 -6.75 5.70
C LYS A 70 10.82 -6.43 7.17
N ILE A 71 11.82 -5.92 7.92
CA ILE A 71 11.65 -5.56 9.34
C ILE A 71 10.77 -4.32 9.45
N ILE A 72 11.14 -3.23 8.76
CA ILE A 72 10.37 -1.97 8.74
C ILE A 72 8.93 -2.21 8.29
N ILE A 73 8.74 -3.08 7.28
CA ILE A 73 7.40 -3.43 6.79
C ILE A 73 6.61 -4.18 7.89
N SER A 74 7.20 -5.18 8.54
CA SER A 74 6.55 -5.92 9.63
C SER A 74 6.15 -5.01 10.78
N GLU A 75 7.08 -4.18 11.25
CA GLU A 75 6.84 -3.21 12.33
C GLU A 75 5.76 -2.20 11.96
N SER A 76 5.70 -1.76 10.71
CA SER A 76 4.66 -0.85 10.23
C SER A 76 3.28 -1.52 10.20
N ILE A 77 3.20 -2.80 9.86
CA ILE A 77 1.96 -3.58 9.90
C ILE A 77 1.49 -3.79 11.35
N GLU A 78 2.41 -4.12 12.26
CA GLU A 78 2.10 -4.21 13.70
C GLU A 78 1.59 -2.89 14.27
N ALA A 79 2.27 -1.78 13.92
CA ALA A 79 1.85 -0.44 14.30
C ALA A 79 0.44 -0.13 13.79
N HIS A 80 0.09 -0.53 12.56
CA HIS A 80 -1.27 -0.38 12.05
C HIS A 80 -2.31 -1.12 12.89
N PHE A 81 -2.07 -2.39 13.23
CA PHE A 81 -3.01 -3.17 14.06
C PHE A 81 -3.10 -2.66 15.51
N LEU A 82 -2.03 -2.06 16.03
CA LEU A 82 -2.05 -1.32 17.30
C LEU A 82 -2.75 0.06 17.21
N GLY A 83 -3.12 0.52 16.01
CA GLY A 83 -3.70 1.83 15.77
C GLY A 83 -2.71 2.99 15.73
N LEU A 84 -1.41 2.71 15.74
CA LEU A 84 -0.30 3.67 15.62
C LEU A 84 -0.05 4.04 14.15
N ASN A 85 -1.10 4.48 13.46
CA ASN A 85 -1.08 4.65 12.00
C ASN A 85 -0.10 5.72 11.52
N HIS A 86 0.20 6.77 12.28
CA HIS A 86 1.25 7.75 11.90
C HIS A 86 2.60 7.07 11.75
N VAL A 87 2.94 6.18 12.69
CA VAL A 87 4.18 5.39 12.69
C VAL A 87 4.16 4.40 11.53
N ALA A 88 3.05 3.68 11.36
CA ALA A 88 2.87 2.74 10.25
C ALA A 88 3.08 3.41 8.89
N VAL A 89 2.49 4.59 8.69
CA VAL A 89 2.59 5.34 7.43
C VAL A 89 3.99 5.91 7.24
N ALA A 90 4.52 6.60 8.26
CA ALA A 90 5.85 7.23 8.18
C ALA A 90 6.96 6.20 7.96
N GLY A 91 6.82 4.98 8.51
CA GLY A 91 7.75 3.87 8.30
C GLY A 91 7.77 3.35 6.86
N LEU A 92 6.61 3.29 6.19
CA LEU A 92 6.49 2.74 4.83
C LEU A 92 6.85 3.74 3.72
N VAL A 93 6.67 5.04 3.93
CA VAL A 93 7.03 6.07 2.94
C VAL A 93 8.48 5.96 2.42
N PRO A 94 9.52 5.84 3.28
CA PRO A 94 10.89 5.65 2.81
C PRO A 94 11.13 4.27 2.17
N VAL A 95 10.37 3.23 2.57
CA VAL A 95 10.45 1.90 1.95
C VAL A 95 10.03 1.95 0.48
N ILE A 96 8.95 2.68 0.16
CA ILE A 96 8.48 2.87 -1.22
C ILE A 96 9.57 3.54 -2.07
N GLU A 97 10.14 4.65 -1.58
CA GLU A 97 11.16 5.40 -2.31
C GLU A 97 12.44 4.59 -2.49
N GLY A 98 12.94 3.97 -1.41
CA GLY A 98 14.15 3.17 -1.42
C GLY A 98 14.03 1.94 -2.32
N THR A 99 12.89 1.25 -2.28
CA THR A 99 12.61 0.10 -3.15
C THR A 99 12.56 0.51 -4.61
N ALA A 100 11.83 1.58 -4.97
CA ALA A 100 11.73 2.04 -6.34
C ALA A 100 13.10 2.44 -6.93
N ARG A 101 13.92 3.16 -6.16
CA ARG A 101 15.28 3.55 -6.58
C ARG A 101 16.18 2.33 -6.84
N GLN A 102 16.16 1.37 -5.93
CA GLN A 102 16.97 0.15 -6.07
C GLN A 102 16.48 -0.74 -7.23
N LEU A 103 15.17 -0.84 -7.47
CA LEU A 103 14.63 -1.57 -8.62
C LEU A 103 15.01 -0.89 -9.94
N HIS A 104 14.99 0.44 -10.00
CA HIS A 104 15.43 1.19 -11.17
C HIS A 104 16.89 0.89 -11.53
N GLU A 105 17.77 0.85 -10.53
CA GLU A 105 19.17 0.46 -10.73
C GLU A 105 19.31 -1.02 -11.09
N LEU A 106 18.57 -1.92 -10.43
CA LEU A 106 18.57 -3.36 -10.69
C LEU A 106 18.17 -3.68 -12.14
N PHE A 107 17.21 -2.96 -12.70
CA PHE A 107 16.77 -3.12 -14.09
C PHE A 107 17.64 -2.38 -15.11
N GLY A 108 18.75 -1.77 -14.69
CA GLY A 108 19.69 -1.12 -15.59
C GLY A 108 19.18 0.18 -16.21
N LEU A 109 18.20 0.84 -15.59
CA LEU A 109 17.59 2.08 -16.09
C LEU A 109 18.44 3.34 -15.82
N GLY A 110 19.63 3.17 -15.21
CA GLY A 110 20.57 4.23 -14.88
C GLY A 110 20.65 4.52 -13.38
N ASN A 111 21.43 5.55 -13.03
CA ASN A 111 21.70 5.91 -11.64
C ASN A 111 20.50 6.66 -11.03
N ALA A 112 19.76 5.99 -10.15
CA ALA A 112 18.53 6.54 -9.58
C ALA A 112 18.78 7.77 -8.69
N ARG A 113 19.97 7.92 -8.09
CA ARG A 113 20.31 9.06 -7.22
C ARG A 113 20.52 10.37 -7.99
N LYS A 114 20.81 10.29 -9.29
CA LYS A 114 20.98 11.47 -10.17
C LYS A 114 19.68 11.96 -10.80
N LEU A 115 18.58 11.23 -10.60
CA LEU A 115 17.29 11.54 -11.20
C LEU A 115 16.34 12.15 -10.18
N GLU A 116 15.55 13.10 -10.67
CA GLU A 116 14.32 13.48 -9.98
C GLU A 116 13.39 12.27 -9.85
N LEU A 117 12.66 12.21 -8.75
CA LEU A 117 11.90 11.02 -8.37
C LEU A 117 10.78 10.67 -9.37
N LYS A 118 10.09 11.69 -9.92
CA LYS A 118 8.97 11.48 -10.87
C LYS A 118 9.42 10.88 -12.21
N PRO A 119 10.43 11.43 -12.90
CA PRO A 119 11.00 10.78 -14.09
C PRO A 119 11.49 9.36 -13.83
N MET A 120 12.17 9.12 -12.71
CA MET A 120 12.67 7.80 -12.31
C MET A 120 11.54 6.79 -12.17
N LEU A 121 10.47 7.14 -11.45
CA LEU A 121 9.30 6.27 -11.29
C LEU A 121 8.58 6.01 -12.62
N THR A 122 8.47 7.04 -13.48
CA THR A 122 7.87 6.89 -14.81
C THR A 122 8.66 5.89 -15.66
N ALA A 123 9.99 5.97 -15.64
CA ALA A 123 10.85 5.03 -16.37
C ALA A 123 10.71 3.59 -15.82
N LEU A 124 10.68 3.44 -14.49
CA LEU A 124 10.50 2.15 -13.83
C LEU A 124 9.17 1.49 -14.21
N LEU A 125 8.06 2.23 -14.15
CA LEU A 125 6.74 1.71 -14.49
C LEU A 125 6.60 1.46 -15.99
N GLY A 126 7.20 2.30 -16.83
CA GLY A 126 7.28 2.06 -18.27
C GLY A 126 8.03 0.76 -18.61
N TYR A 127 9.17 0.51 -17.94
CA TYR A 127 9.88 -0.76 -18.05
C TYR A 127 8.99 -1.93 -17.60
N ALA A 128 8.33 -1.81 -16.45
CA ALA A 128 7.50 -2.87 -15.91
C ALA A 128 6.30 -3.22 -16.81
N LYS A 129 5.70 -2.23 -17.46
CA LYS A 129 4.64 -2.43 -18.47
C LYS A 129 5.16 -3.16 -19.70
N ASN A 130 6.32 -2.77 -20.21
CA ASN A 130 6.94 -3.44 -21.37
C ASN A 130 7.25 -4.90 -21.04
N GLU A 131 7.75 -5.17 -19.84
CA GLU A 131 8.08 -6.52 -19.40
C GLU A 131 6.83 -7.38 -19.17
N THR A 132 5.76 -6.80 -18.60
CA THR A 132 4.45 -7.43 -18.48
C THR A 132 3.91 -7.84 -19.86
N ASN A 133 3.99 -6.94 -20.85
CA ASN A 133 3.59 -7.19 -22.23
C ASN A 133 4.42 -8.28 -22.92
N ARG A 134 5.72 -8.34 -22.60
CA ARG A 134 6.64 -9.33 -23.15
C ARG A 134 6.37 -10.72 -22.59
N LEU A 135 6.14 -10.81 -21.29
CA LEU A 135 5.95 -12.08 -20.56
C LEU A 135 4.53 -12.65 -20.75
N LYS A 136 3.51 -11.78 -20.86
CA LYS A 136 2.08 -12.15 -21.00
C LYS A 136 1.60 -13.19 -19.98
N LEU A 137 2.07 -13.09 -18.75
CA LEU A 137 1.71 -14.03 -17.68
C LEU A 137 0.33 -13.68 -17.11
N GLY A 138 -0.61 -14.62 -17.19
CA GLY A 138 -1.95 -14.45 -16.65
C GLY A 138 -2.73 -13.31 -17.29
N ALA A 139 -3.49 -12.55 -16.48
CA ALA A 139 -4.27 -11.40 -16.93
C ALA A 139 -3.40 -10.14 -17.10
N TYR A 140 -2.47 -10.18 -18.05
CA TYR A 140 -1.48 -9.11 -18.24
C TYR A 140 -2.10 -7.73 -18.54
N GLU A 141 -3.26 -7.68 -19.20
CA GLU A 141 -4.01 -6.43 -19.44
C GLU A 141 -4.55 -5.80 -18.13
N GLU A 142 -4.88 -6.64 -17.14
CA GLU A 142 -5.25 -6.17 -15.80
C GLU A 142 -4.03 -5.61 -15.07
N VAL A 143 -2.88 -6.28 -15.19
CA VAL A 143 -1.60 -5.80 -14.62
C VAL A 143 -1.19 -4.47 -15.24
N GLU A 144 -1.35 -4.27 -16.55
CA GLU A 144 -1.12 -2.97 -17.18
C GLU A 144 -2.00 -1.88 -16.59
N SER A 145 -3.30 -2.17 -16.40
CA SER A 145 -4.24 -1.23 -15.78
C SER A 145 -3.84 -0.91 -14.34
N MET A 146 -3.32 -1.90 -13.58
CA MET A 146 -2.76 -1.69 -12.25
C MET A 146 -1.56 -0.74 -12.29
N LEU A 147 -0.60 -0.97 -13.20
CA LEU A 147 0.59 -0.13 -13.33
C LEU A 147 0.24 1.30 -13.77
N ASP A 148 -0.73 1.48 -14.66
CA ASP A 148 -1.21 2.80 -15.10
C ASP A 148 -1.91 3.55 -13.97
N SER A 149 -2.78 2.87 -13.21
CA SER A 149 -3.42 3.47 -12.04
C SER A 149 -2.39 3.86 -10.96
N PHE A 150 -1.34 3.06 -10.78
CA PHE A 150 -0.27 3.34 -9.83
C PHE A 150 0.60 4.52 -10.27
N ASP A 151 0.96 4.61 -11.56
CA ASP A 151 1.67 5.77 -12.12
C ASP A 151 0.87 7.07 -11.91
N HIS A 152 -0.44 7.02 -12.14
CA HIS A 152 -1.34 8.13 -11.84
C HIS A 152 -1.30 8.50 -10.36
N TYR A 153 -1.41 7.51 -9.46
CA TYR A 153 -1.37 7.71 -8.02
C TYR A 153 -0.07 8.40 -7.57
N LEU A 154 1.08 7.90 -8.01
CA LEU A 154 2.38 8.45 -7.65
C LEU A 154 2.54 9.91 -8.09
N LYS A 155 2.13 10.22 -9.32
CA LYS A 155 2.29 11.56 -9.92
C LYS A 155 1.34 12.60 -9.32
N ARG A 156 0.10 12.21 -9.05
CA ARG A 156 -0.98 13.11 -8.63
C ARG A 156 -1.14 13.21 -7.11
N TYR A 157 -0.73 12.19 -6.36
CA TYR A 157 -0.97 12.11 -4.92
C TYR A 157 0.33 11.96 -4.14
N LEU A 158 0.92 10.75 -4.09
CA LEU A 158 2.01 10.44 -3.15
C LEU A 158 3.23 11.36 -3.30
N TYR A 159 3.63 11.68 -4.53
CA TYR A 159 4.77 12.56 -4.81
C TYR A 159 4.36 13.91 -5.43
N ALA A 160 3.10 14.31 -5.31
CA ALA A 160 2.72 15.69 -5.58
C ALA A 160 3.47 16.65 -4.63
N GLY A 161 3.60 17.92 -5.03
CA GLY A 161 3.98 18.95 -4.07
C GLY A 161 2.87 19.07 -3.03
N SER A 162 3.22 19.35 -1.77
CA SER A 162 2.23 19.41 -0.67
C SER A 162 1.13 20.45 -0.92
N ASP A 163 1.47 21.52 -1.65
CA ASP A 163 0.57 22.59 -2.13
C ASP A 163 -0.45 22.12 -3.18
N LYS A 164 -0.15 21.01 -3.88
CA LYS A 164 -0.96 20.44 -4.96
C LYS A 164 -1.77 19.22 -4.53
N TYR A 165 -1.60 18.76 -3.29
CA TYR A 165 -2.36 17.64 -2.76
C TYR A 165 -3.77 18.08 -2.35
N SER A 166 -4.78 17.58 -3.07
CA SER A 166 -6.16 18.07 -2.93
C SER A 166 -7.03 17.28 -1.95
N LEU A 167 -6.59 16.12 -1.49
CA LEU A 167 -7.41 15.26 -0.61
C LEU A 167 -7.21 15.61 0.87
N ALA A 168 -8.27 15.40 1.65
CA ALA A 168 -8.31 15.75 3.06
C ALA A 168 -7.47 14.81 3.94
N ASP A 169 -7.17 13.59 3.47
CA ASP A 169 -6.43 12.56 4.21
C ASP A 169 -4.90 12.80 4.22
N LYS A 170 -4.41 13.78 3.45
CA LYS A 170 -2.98 14.19 3.41
C LYS A 170 -1.98 13.03 3.24
N THR A 171 -2.32 11.98 2.49
CA THR A 171 -1.36 10.91 2.13
C THR A 171 -0.35 11.39 1.07
N ASN A 172 0.59 12.22 1.47
CA ASN A 172 1.62 12.79 0.60
C ASN A 172 3.01 12.72 1.24
N ARG A 173 3.99 12.21 0.49
CA ARG A 173 5.37 12.02 0.98
C ARG A 173 5.98 13.32 1.46
N HIS A 174 5.89 14.40 0.69
CA HIS A 174 6.54 15.67 1.07
C HIS A 174 5.99 16.19 2.38
N GLY A 175 4.67 16.24 2.55
CA GLY A 175 4.08 16.75 3.78
C GLY A 175 4.39 15.88 5.00
N ILE A 176 4.36 14.54 4.85
CA ILE A 176 4.73 13.60 5.92
C ILE A 176 6.21 13.74 6.30
N THR A 177 7.11 13.69 5.34
CA THR A 177 8.57 13.63 5.59
C THR A 177 9.20 14.97 5.95
N HIS A 178 8.56 16.10 5.64
CA HIS A 178 9.06 17.43 5.96
C HIS A 178 8.29 18.10 7.12
N GLY A 179 7.45 17.35 7.84
CA GLY A 179 6.73 17.85 9.02
C GLY A 179 5.74 18.97 8.69
N ALA A 180 5.20 19.01 7.46
CA ALA A 180 4.18 19.98 7.08
C ALA A 180 2.78 19.56 7.55
N TYR A 181 2.64 18.31 8.00
CA TYR A 181 1.41 17.71 8.51
C TYR A 181 1.53 17.40 10.00
N THR A 182 0.41 17.49 10.69
CA THR A 182 0.23 17.27 12.13
C THR A 182 -0.59 16.00 12.39
N ASP A 183 -0.85 15.69 13.65
CA ASP A 183 -1.57 14.47 14.04
C ASP A 183 -3.00 14.38 13.48
N ILE A 184 -3.61 15.52 13.11
CA ILE A 184 -4.96 15.57 12.51
C ILE A 184 -4.96 15.35 10.99
N ASP A 185 -3.79 15.44 10.34
CA ASP A 185 -3.69 15.51 8.88
C ASP A 185 -3.58 14.12 8.26
N TYR A 186 -2.75 13.24 8.84
CA TYR A 186 -2.54 11.85 8.41
C TYR A 186 -2.57 10.92 9.62
N GLY A 187 -2.52 9.61 9.43
CA GLY A 187 -2.55 8.63 10.53
C GLY A 187 -3.90 7.93 10.70
N THR A 188 -4.59 7.73 9.59
CA THR A 188 -5.80 6.89 9.49
C THR A 188 -5.47 5.54 8.86
N PRO A 189 -6.30 4.50 9.06
CA PRO A 189 -6.22 3.26 8.31
C PRO A 189 -6.15 3.47 6.79
N LEU A 190 -6.89 4.44 6.23
CA LEU A 190 -6.83 4.78 4.81
C LEU A 190 -5.41 5.11 4.34
N ASN A 191 -4.70 5.93 5.11
CA ASN A 191 -3.33 6.33 4.77
C ASN A 191 -2.40 5.10 4.74
N PHE A 192 -2.56 4.19 5.70
CA PHE A 192 -1.79 2.94 5.75
C PHE A 192 -2.05 2.07 4.52
N TYR A 193 -3.31 1.85 4.15
CA TYR A 193 -3.68 1.06 2.96
C TYR A 193 -3.06 1.62 1.67
N LYS A 194 -3.02 2.95 1.54
CA LYS A 194 -2.38 3.66 0.42
C LYS A 194 -0.88 3.38 0.32
N VAL A 195 -0.16 3.36 1.45
CA VAL A 195 1.29 3.15 1.44
C VAL A 195 1.69 1.68 1.39
N ILE A 196 0.99 0.78 2.09
CA ILE A 196 1.29 -0.66 2.03
C ILE A 196 0.96 -1.22 0.65
N GLY A 197 -0.16 -0.80 0.04
CA GLY A 197 -0.48 -1.17 -1.34
C GLY A 197 0.61 -0.73 -2.33
N ALA A 198 1.27 0.40 -2.10
CA ALA A 198 2.35 0.87 -2.97
C ALA A 198 3.57 -0.05 -2.85
N VAL A 199 3.86 -0.57 -1.65
CA VAL A 199 4.87 -1.62 -1.45
C VAL A 199 4.47 -2.90 -2.19
N ASP A 200 3.19 -3.27 -2.19
CA ASP A 200 2.70 -4.45 -2.91
C ASP A 200 2.85 -4.32 -4.42
N VAL A 201 2.59 -3.13 -4.99
CA VAL A 201 2.83 -2.89 -6.43
C VAL A 201 4.33 -2.99 -6.74
N LEU A 202 5.20 -2.50 -5.88
CA LEU A 202 6.64 -2.66 -6.06
C LEU A 202 7.07 -4.14 -5.96
N CYS A 203 6.36 -4.97 -5.20
CA CYS A 203 6.57 -6.42 -5.21
C CYS A 203 6.16 -7.06 -6.53
N LEU A 204 5.04 -6.61 -7.11
CA LEU A 204 4.61 -7.02 -8.43
C LEU A 204 5.65 -6.63 -9.49
N VAL A 205 6.13 -5.39 -9.47
CA VAL A 205 7.17 -4.88 -10.38
C VAL A 205 8.48 -5.67 -10.23
N ALA A 206 8.87 -6.04 -9.01
CA ALA A 206 10.12 -6.75 -8.76
C ALA A 206 10.13 -8.21 -9.26
N LYS A 207 8.97 -8.88 -9.29
CA LYS A 207 8.86 -10.31 -9.65
C LYS A 207 8.12 -10.60 -10.96
N PHE A 208 7.32 -9.66 -11.45
CA PHE A 208 6.37 -9.87 -12.55
C PHE A 208 5.42 -11.06 -12.32
N GLN A 209 5.05 -11.31 -11.06
CA GLN A 209 4.17 -12.42 -10.65
C GLN A 209 2.90 -11.88 -9.98
N PRO A 210 1.74 -11.87 -10.67
CA PRO A 210 0.50 -11.24 -10.20
C PRO A 210 -0.32 -12.09 -9.22
N PHE A 211 0.15 -13.27 -8.84
CA PHE A 211 -0.58 -14.17 -7.94
C PHE A 211 -0.40 -13.75 -6.48
N SER A 212 -1.46 -13.82 -5.67
CA SER A 212 -1.37 -13.62 -4.22
C SER A 212 -0.52 -14.72 -3.57
N PRO A 213 0.21 -14.43 -2.47
CA PRO A 213 0.84 -15.49 -1.69
C PRO A 213 -0.20 -16.45 -1.14
N ARG A 214 0.18 -17.72 -0.96
CA ARG A 214 -0.66 -18.71 -0.28
C ARG A 214 -0.45 -18.60 1.22
N ASP A 215 -1.50 -18.93 1.96
CA ASP A 215 -1.40 -19.03 3.42
C ASP A 215 -0.53 -20.23 3.80
N THR A 216 0.26 -20.05 4.87
CA THR A 216 1.08 -21.08 5.50
C THR A 216 0.74 -21.13 7.00
N PRO A 217 1.11 -22.21 7.73
CA PRO A 217 0.91 -22.25 9.18
C PRO A 217 1.50 -21.04 9.91
N GLU A 218 2.66 -20.56 9.45
CA GLU A 218 3.34 -19.39 10.00
C GLU A 218 2.58 -18.09 9.68
N SER A 219 2.03 -17.94 8.47
CA SER A 219 1.23 -16.76 8.14
C SER A 219 -0.10 -16.75 8.88
N LEU A 220 -0.72 -17.91 9.13
CA LEU A 220 -1.91 -18.03 9.96
C LEU A 220 -1.62 -17.65 11.42
N ALA A 221 -0.51 -18.11 11.98
CA ALA A 221 -0.08 -17.74 13.33
C ALA A 221 0.17 -16.23 13.45
N LEU A 222 0.84 -15.63 12.47
CA LEU A 222 1.07 -14.18 12.42
C LEU A 222 -0.24 -13.39 12.24
N ALA A 223 -1.20 -13.90 11.46
CA ALA A 223 -2.52 -13.28 11.32
C ALA A 223 -3.29 -13.28 12.65
N MET A 224 -3.22 -14.37 13.42
CA MET A 224 -3.80 -14.44 14.77
C MET A 224 -3.14 -13.44 15.72
N TYR A 225 -1.82 -13.27 15.62
CA TYR A 225 -1.11 -12.25 16.39
C TYR A 225 -1.61 -10.84 16.06
N TYR A 226 -1.74 -10.50 14.77
CA TYR A 226 -2.28 -9.21 14.33
C TYR A 226 -3.72 -8.96 14.80
N LEU A 227 -4.57 -9.99 14.79
CA LEU A 227 -5.91 -9.91 15.38
C LEU A 227 -5.84 -9.62 16.88
N GLY A 228 -4.96 -10.30 17.61
CA GLY A 228 -4.73 -10.05 19.04
C GLY A 228 -4.26 -8.62 19.35
N LEU A 229 -3.42 -8.03 18.50
CA LEU A 229 -3.02 -6.61 18.64
C LEU A 229 -4.21 -5.66 18.51
N ALA A 230 -5.06 -5.89 17.51
CA ALA A 230 -6.25 -5.07 17.27
C ALA A 230 -7.26 -5.20 18.43
N GLU A 231 -7.53 -6.43 18.89
CA GLU A 231 -8.41 -6.69 20.02
C GLU A 231 -7.88 -6.11 21.33
N TRP A 232 -6.57 -6.24 21.59
CA TRP A 232 -5.93 -5.68 22.77
C TRP A 232 -6.12 -4.17 22.84
N LYS A 233 -5.85 -3.46 21.74
CA LYS A 233 -6.05 -2.01 21.64
C LYS A 233 -7.50 -1.62 21.92
N GLU A 234 -8.47 -2.31 21.32
CA GLU A 234 -9.88 -2.01 21.55
C GLU A 234 -10.29 -2.22 23.01
N ARG A 235 -9.80 -3.30 23.63
CA ARG A 235 -10.08 -3.58 25.04
C ARG A 235 -9.47 -2.52 25.95
N ASP A 236 -8.19 -2.20 25.77
CA ASP A 236 -7.47 -1.21 26.59
C ASP A 236 -8.16 0.16 26.55
N LEU A 237 -8.55 0.62 25.35
CA LEU A 237 -9.30 1.88 25.20
C LEU A 237 -10.65 1.85 25.91
N ARG A 238 -11.39 0.74 25.83
CA ARG A 238 -12.71 0.60 26.50
C ARG A 238 -12.55 0.58 28.01
N GLU A 239 -11.59 -0.16 28.54
CA GLU A 239 -11.32 -0.27 29.97
C GLU A 239 -10.90 1.08 30.56
N ASN A 240 -10.00 1.80 29.87
CA ASN A 240 -9.57 3.15 30.28
C ASN A 240 -10.73 4.16 30.22
N ALA A 241 -11.58 4.11 29.20
CA ALA A 241 -12.77 4.97 29.12
C ALA A 241 -13.77 4.70 30.27
N LEU A 242 -14.01 3.43 30.60
CA LEU A 242 -14.87 3.03 31.72
C LEU A 242 -14.29 3.44 33.08
N PHE A 243 -12.96 3.40 33.23
CA PHE A 243 -12.29 3.88 34.43
C PHE A 243 -12.52 5.39 34.63
N LEU A 244 -12.24 6.21 33.61
CA LEU A 244 -12.43 7.66 33.66
C LEU A 244 -13.90 8.08 33.85
N ALA A 245 -14.85 7.30 33.34
CA ALA A 245 -16.28 7.56 33.52
C ALA A 245 -16.79 7.26 34.95
N LYS A 246 -16.03 6.53 35.76
CA LYS A 246 -16.36 6.26 37.17
C LYS A 246 -15.76 7.29 38.14
N GLU A 247 -14.77 8.06 37.71
CA GLU A 247 -14.10 9.08 38.52
C GLU A 247 -14.71 10.49 38.35
N ASN A 248 -15.67 10.66 37.43
CA ASN A 248 -16.45 11.89 37.21
C ASN A 248 -17.92 11.68 37.55
#